data_AF-X1F7M4-F1
#
_entry.id   AF-X1F7M4-F1
#
_cell.length_a   1.000
_cell.length_b   1.000
_cell.length_c   1.000
_cell.angle_alpha   90.00
_cell.angle_beta   90.00
_cell.angle_gamma   90.00
#
_symmetry.space_group_name_H-M   'P 1'
#
loop_
_entity.id
_entity.type
_entity.pdbx_description
1 polymer ?
#
loop_
_entity_poly.entity_id
_entity_poly.type
_entity_poly.pdbx_seq_one_letter_code
_entity_poly.pdbx_strand_id
1 'polypeptide(L)'
;MQSIAQSLAGRAAILFLLPFSLSERVDNACNAQEIFTWIKKLNLTNKFDRKISLNEVMMRGFFPEIATHKKVDRKLWCSSYITTYLERDIRNLSNIGDLSQFERFLIACAVRTGQILNISEVARDIGISVPTAKRWLSLLETAHQLYLLYPYYRNIGKRIVKSPKIYFGDTARANSGL
;
A
#
# COMPACT_ATOMS: atom_id res chain seq x y z
N MET A 1 2.85 -28.90 16.65
CA MET A 1 1.42 -28.91 17.02
C MET A 1 0.70 -27.86 16.20
N GLN A 2 0.14 -28.25 15.04
CA GLN A 2 -0.81 -27.41 14.29
C GLN A 2 -2.15 -27.51 15.02
N SER A 3 -2.42 -26.57 15.94
CA SER A 3 -3.73 -26.47 16.55
C SER A 3 -4.76 -26.20 15.47
N ILE A 4 -5.83 -26.99 15.46
CA ILE A 4 -6.95 -26.89 14.54
C ILE A 4 -7.58 -25.49 14.67
N ALA A 5 -7.11 -24.56 13.84
CA ALA A 5 -7.75 -23.27 13.64
C ALA A 5 -9.02 -23.55 12.82
N GLN A 6 -10.17 -23.67 13.50
CA GLN A 6 -11.45 -23.74 12.82
C GLN A 6 -11.58 -22.52 11.90
N SER A 7 -12.01 -22.71 10.64
CA SER A 7 -11.92 -21.66 9.61
C SER A 7 -12.79 -20.42 9.86
N LEU A 8 -13.58 -20.41 10.95
CA LEU A 8 -14.56 -19.36 11.31
C LEU A 8 -15.47 -18.94 10.13
N ALA A 9 -15.53 -19.76 9.08
CA ALA A 9 -16.26 -19.46 7.86
C ALA A 9 -17.74 -19.27 8.20
N GLY A 10 -18.31 -18.15 7.75
CA GLY A 10 -19.68 -17.77 8.03
C GLY A 10 -19.97 -17.25 9.46
N ARG A 11 -18.97 -17.17 10.36
CA ARG A 11 -19.13 -16.66 11.73
C ARG A 11 -18.21 -15.49 12.08
N ALA A 12 -17.28 -15.14 11.21
CA ALA A 12 -16.38 -14.01 11.38
C ALA A 12 -16.49 -13.04 10.19
N ALA A 13 -16.37 -11.75 10.49
CA ALA A 13 -16.15 -10.73 9.49
C ALA A 13 -14.67 -10.32 9.54
N ILE A 14 -14.03 -10.26 8.36
CA ILE A 14 -12.69 -9.72 8.22
C ILE A 14 -12.82 -8.30 7.70
N LEU A 15 -12.31 -7.35 8.46
CA LEU A 15 -12.29 -5.94 8.09
C LEU A 15 -10.86 -5.56 7.73
N PHE A 16 -10.67 -5.05 6.52
CA PHE A 16 -9.39 -4.49 6.08
C PHE A 16 -9.39 -2.99 6.39
N LEU A 17 -8.54 -2.59 7.31
CA LEU A 17 -8.36 -1.18 7.68
C LEU A 17 -7.22 -0.58 6.87
N LEU A 18 -7.55 0.43 6.08
CA LEU A 18 -6.57 1.24 5.38
C LEU A 18 -5.96 2.27 6.34
N PRO A 19 -4.82 2.87 5.96
CA PRO A 19 -4.36 4.11 6.59
C PRO A 19 -5.47 5.17 6.58
N PHE A 20 -5.34 6.17 7.45
CA PHE A 20 -6.33 7.23 7.55
C PHE A 20 -6.59 7.90 6.20
N SER A 21 -7.85 8.20 5.93
CA SER A 21 -8.21 9.19 4.93
C SER A 21 -7.67 10.57 5.34
N LEU A 22 -7.57 11.47 4.36
CA LEU A 22 -7.22 12.86 4.63
C LEU A 22 -8.19 13.51 5.63
N SER A 23 -9.48 13.16 5.56
CA SER A 23 -10.49 13.64 6.50
C SER A 23 -10.24 13.17 7.93
N GLU A 24 -9.92 11.89 8.13
CA GLU A 24 -9.62 11.33 9.45
C GLU A 24 -8.35 11.93 10.06
N ARG A 25 -7.29 12.10 9.25
CA ARG A 25 -6.03 12.73 9.70
C ARG A 25 -6.22 14.19 10.15
N VAL A 26 -7.22 14.87 9.61
CA VAL A 26 -7.49 16.29 9.86
C VAL A 26 -8.56 16.46 10.96
N ASP A 27 -8.76 15.45 11.81
CA ASP A 27 -9.79 15.40 12.86
C ASP A 27 -11.22 15.66 12.34
N ASN A 28 -11.47 15.29 11.09
CA ASN A 28 -12.75 15.42 10.41
C ASN A 28 -13.36 14.04 10.11
N ALA A 29 -12.98 13.03 10.92
CA ALA A 29 -13.43 11.65 10.78
C ALA A 29 -14.96 11.52 10.79
N CYS A 30 -15.66 12.36 11.57
CA CYS A 30 -17.13 12.41 11.64
C CYS A 30 -17.80 12.76 10.30
N ASN A 31 -17.04 13.36 9.37
CA ASN A 31 -17.49 13.75 8.03
C ASN A 31 -17.00 12.76 6.95
N ALA A 32 -16.48 11.59 7.32
CA ALA A 32 -16.16 10.52 6.38
C ALA A 32 -17.46 10.05 5.72
N GLN A 33 -17.74 10.58 4.52
CA GLN A 33 -18.89 10.23 3.72
C GLN A 33 -18.57 8.98 2.92
N GLU A 34 -19.57 8.13 2.67
CA GLU A 34 -19.46 7.09 1.67
C GLU A 34 -18.98 7.67 0.33
N ILE A 35 -18.14 6.93 -0.40
CA ILE A 35 -17.53 7.38 -1.66
C ILE A 35 -18.56 7.97 -2.63
N PHE A 36 -19.72 7.33 -2.78
CA PHE A 36 -20.78 7.84 -3.67
C PHE A 36 -21.35 9.18 -3.22
N THR A 37 -21.53 9.36 -1.92
CA THR A 37 -22.02 10.62 -1.33
C THR A 37 -20.96 11.71 -1.46
N TRP A 38 -19.69 11.38 -1.22
CA TRP A 38 -18.57 12.28 -1.41
C TRP A 38 -18.44 12.73 -2.86
N ILE A 39 -18.49 11.81 -3.85
CA ILE A 39 -18.42 12.12 -5.28
C ILE A 39 -19.56 13.05 -5.70
N LYS A 40 -20.80 12.82 -5.25
CA LYS A 40 -21.93 13.69 -5.57
C LYS A 40 -21.79 15.09 -4.99
N LYS A 41 -21.15 15.23 -3.82
CA LYS A 41 -20.94 16.49 -3.11
C LYS A 41 -19.59 17.15 -3.42
N LEU A 42 -18.85 16.59 -4.38
CA LEU A 42 -17.47 16.96 -4.68
C LEU A 42 -17.43 18.32 -5.37
N ASN A 43 -17.49 19.37 -4.56
CA ASN A 43 -17.20 20.73 -4.98
C ASN A 43 -15.69 20.96 -4.88
N LEU A 44 -14.99 20.83 -6.02
CA LEU A 44 -13.56 21.08 -6.15
C LEU A 44 -13.15 22.53 -5.80
N THR A 45 -14.12 23.41 -5.58
CA THR A 45 -13.95 24.82 -5.21
C THR A 45 -13.93 25.06 -3.69
N ASN A 46 -14.31 24.08 -2.88
CA ASN A 46 -14.27 24.22 -1.42
C ASN A 46 -12.81 24.26 -0.96
N LYS A 47 -12.39 25.43 -0.45
CA LYS A 47 -11.11 25.54 0.25
C LYS A 47 -11.21 24.81 1.58
N PHE A 48 -10.25 23.94 1.85
CA PHE A 48 -10.04 23.44 3.20
C PHE A 48 -9.67 24.62 4.10
N ASP A 49 -10.49 24.90 5.11
CA ASP A 49 -10.29 26.01 6.06
C ASP A 49 -9.01 25.86 6.89
N ARG A 50 -8.53 24.62 7.07
CA ARG A 50 -7.26 24.34 7.76
C ARG A 50 -6.09 24.49 6.79
N LYS A 51 -5.14 25.36 7.14
CA LYS A 51 -3.81 25.45 6.51
C LYS A 51 -3.01 24.18 6.80
N ILE A 52 -3.20 23.16 5.97
CA ILE A 52 -2.41 21.93 6.01
C ILE A 52 -1.40 21.99 4.89
N SER A 53 -0.13 21.83 5.24
CA SER A 53 0.91 21.66 4.23
C SER A 53 0.75 20.30 3.57
N LEU A 54 0.36 20.29 2.29
CA LEU A 54 0.24 19.08 1.49
C LEU A 54 1.55 18.27 1.52
N ASN A 55 2.68 18.97 1.46
CA ASN A 55 4.02 18.35 1.54
C ASN A 55 4.25 17.67 2.89
N GLU A 56 3.86 18.29 4.01
CA GLU A 56 4.00 17.67 5.34
C GLU A 56 3.18 16.37 5.40
N VAL A 57 1.93 16.39 4.90
CA VAL A 57 1.05 15.22 4.91
C VAL A 57 1.58 14.12 4.01
N MET A 58 1.93 14.44 2.76
CA MET A 58 2.45 13.47 1.80
C MET A 58 3.76 12.85 2.26
N MET A 59 4.66 13.64 2.84
CA MET A 59 5.92 13.12 3.38
C MET A 59 5.69 12.25 4.61
N ARG A 60 4.74 12.62 5.48
CA ARG A 60 4.50 11.92 6.74
C ARG A 60 3.60 10.70 6.63
N GLY A 61 2.79 10.55 5.59
CA GLY A 61 1.91 9.40 5.37
C GLY A 61 0.59 9.46 6.11
N PHE A 62 -0.14 8.36 6.14
CA PHE A 62 -1.49 8.27 6.69
C PHE A 62 -1.65 7.16 7.73
N PHE A 63 -0.59 6.41 8.05
CA PHE A 63 -0.64 5.44 9.15
C PHE A 63 -0.96 6.12 10.49
N PRO A 64 -1.82 5.53 11.34
CA PRO A 64 -2.33 6.19 12.55
C PRO A 64 -1.23 6.75 13.47
N GLU A 65 -0.17 5.99 13.73
CA GLU A 65 0.93 6.37 14.63
C GLU A 65 1.66 7.64 14.15
N ILE A 66 2.18 7.60 12.92
CA ILE A 66 2.91 8.72 12.33
C ILE A 66 1.99 9.90 11.97
N ALA A 67 0.71 9.64 11.72
CA ALA A 67 -0.26 10.68 11.42
C ALA A 67 -0.70 11.47 12.64
N THR A 68 -0.91 10.80 13.77
CA THR A 68 -1.42 11.41 15.00
C THR A 68 -0.29 12.01 15.83
N HIS A 69 0.87 11.36 15.87
CA HIS A 69 1.97 11.74 16.77
C HIS A 69 3.10 12.43 16.02
N LYS A 70 3.07 13.77 15.96
CA LYS A 70 4.07 14.59 15.24
C LYS A 70 5.52 14.43 15.73
N LYS A 71 5.72 13.96 16.96
CA LYS A 71 7.04 13.74 17.56
C LYS A 71 7.70 12.42 17.12
N VAL A 72 6.93 11.48 16.56
CA VAL A 72 7.48 10.22 16.06
C VAL A 72 8.43 10.51 14.90
N ASP A 73 9.63 9.96 14.96
CA ASP A 73 10.57 9.99 13.83
C ASP A 73 10.03 9.08 12.73
N ARG A 74 9.61 9.70 11.63
CA ARG A 74 9.07 9.01 10.46
C ARG A 74 10.06 8.00 9.89
N LYS A 75 11.34 8.36 9.75
CA LYS A 75 12.32 7.49 9.08
C LYS A 75 12.54 6.23 9.90
N LEU A 76 12.78 6.40 11.20
CA LEU A 76 12.95 5.28 12.13
C LEU A 76 11.68 4.42 12.20
N TRP A 77 10.50 5.03 12.22
CA TRP A 77 9.24 4.29 12.21
C TRP A 77 9.06 3.48 10.92
N CYS A 78 9.28 4.09 9.75
CA CYS A 78 9.16 3.42 8.46
C CYS A 78 10.17 2.28 8.30
N SER A 79 11.43 2.49 8.67
CA SER A 79 12.46 1.44 8.60
C SER A 79 12.10 0.28 9.54
N SER A 80 11.73 0.58 10.79
CA SER A 80 11.33 -0.43 11.77
C SER A 80 10.09 -1.21 11.32
N TYR A 81 9.11 -0.52 10.72
CA TYR A 81 7.91 -1.13 10.16
C TYR A 81 8.28 -2.10 9.02
N ILE A 82 9.11 -1.66 8.07
CA ILE A 82 9.55 -2.51 6.95
C ILE A 82 10.31 -3.73 7.48
N THR A 83 11.30 -3.55 8.36
CA THR A 83 12.06 -4.66 8.95
C THR A 83 11.13 -5.65 9.65
N THR A 84 10.23 -5.18 10.50
CA THR A 84 9.32 -6.06 11.25
C THR A 84 8.34 -6.78 10.32
N TYR A 85 7.83 -6.11 9.30
CA TYR A 85 6.98 -6.70 8.27
C TYR A 85 7.71 -7.79 7.48
N LEU A 86 8.93 -7.51 7.01
CA LEU A 86 9.75 -8.47 6.27
C LEU A 86 10.12 -9.69 7.11
N GLU A 87 10.51 -9.48 8.37
CA GLU A 87 10.98 -10.55 9.24
C GLU A 87 9.84 -11.42 9.77
N ARG A 88 8.68 -10.81 10.10
CA ARG A 88 7.55 -11.53 10.72
C ARG A 88 6.54 -12.00 9.68
N ASP A 89 6.04 -11.11 8.84
CA ASP A 89 4.90 -11.45 7.99
C ASP A 89 5.36 -12.17 6.73
N ILE A 90 6.42 -11.67 6.07
CA ILE A 90 6.88 -12.24 4.80
C ILE A 90 7.53 -13.61 4.97
N ARG A 91 8.37 -13.76 5.99
CA ARG A 91 9.01 -15.05 6.30
C ARG A 91 7.99 -16.13 6.66
N ASN A 92 6.87 -15.76 7.30
CA ASN A 92 5.78 -16.68 7.63
C ASN A 92 4.88 -16.99 6.42
N LEU A 93 4.62 -16.01 5.55
CA LEU A 93 3.78 -16.17 4.35
C LEU A 93 4.50 -16.88 3.20
N SER A 94 5.83 -16.85 3.18
CA SER A 94 6.63 -17.39 2.11
C SER A 94 8.06 -17.69 2.55
N ASN A 95 8.56 -18.86 2.14
CA ASN A 95 9.96 -19.23 2.35
C ASN A 95 10.88 -18.46 1.38
N ILE A 96 10.92 -17.13 1.50
CA ILE A 96 11.80 -16.27 0.71
C ILE A 96 13.21 -16.45 1.26
N GLY A 97 14.09 -17.04 0.45
CA GLY A 97 15.47 -17.30 0.85
C GLY A 97 16.27 -16.03 1.11
N ASP A 98 16.15 -15.02 0.23
CA ASP A 98 16.91 -13.77 0.31
C ASP A 98 16.00 -12.57 0.60
N LEU A 99 15.95 -12.18 1.88
CA LEU A 99 15.20 -11.00 2.35
C LEU A 99 15.76 -9.69 1.80
N SER A 100 17.07 -9.61 1.53
CA SER A 100 17.70 -8.40 1.00
C SER A 100 17.29 -8.15 -0.45
N GLN A 101 17.16 -9.19 -1.27
CA GLN A 101 16.60 -9.05 -2.62
C GLN A 101 15.13 -8.64 -2.57
N PHE A 102 14.35 -9.18 -1.62
CA PHE A 102 12.94 -8.80 -1.48
C PHE A 102 12.77 -7.35 -1.02
N GLU A 103 13.60 -6.88 -0.09
CA GLU A 103 13.62 -5.47 0.32
C GLU A 103 13.93 -4.54 -0.86
N ARG A 104 14.96 -4.86 -1.66
CA ARG A 104 15.28 -4.12 -2.89
C ARG A 104 14.11 -4.14 -3.88
N PHE A 105 13.43 -5.26 -4.03
CA PHE A 105 12.22 -5.38 -4.85
C PHE A 105 11.09 -4.48 -4.34
N LEU A 106 10.84 -4.46 -3.03
CA LEU A 106 9.85 -3.59 -2.40
C LEU A 106 10.15 -2.11 -2.69
N ILE A 107 11.42 -1.68 -2.55
CA ILE A 107 11.86 -0.31 -2.86
C ILE A 107 11.68 0.00 -4.35
N ALA A 108 12.07 -0.91 -5.24
CA ALA A 108 11.92 -0.74 -6.68
C ALA A 108 10.45 -0.59 -7.11
N CYS A 109 9.53 -1.28 -6.42
CA CYS A 109 8.09 -1.11 -6.58
C CYS A 109 7.62 0.25 -6.04
N ALA A 110 8.13 0.68 -4.87
CA ALA A 110 7.74 1.95 -4.24
C ALA A 110 8.07 3.16 -5.12
N VAL A 111 9.27 3.20 -5.69
CA VAL A 111 9.72 4.27 -6.61
C VAL A 111 8.87 4.34 -7.88
N ARG A 112 8.30 3.21 -8.30
CA ARG A 112 7.44 3.12 -9.50
C ARG A 112 5.97 3.38 -9.22
N THR A 113 5.61 3.82 -8.02
CA THR A 113 4.23 4.21 -7.67
C THR A 113 3.68 5.22 -8.68
N GLY A 114 2.50 4.94 -9.24
CA GLY A 114 1.84 5.73 -10.28
C GLY A 114 2.26 5.43 -11.72
N GLN A 115 3.29 4.61 -11.93
CA GLN A 115 3.78 4.20 -13.25
C GLN A 115 3.12 2.91 -13.74
N ILE A 116 3.19 2.67 -15.05
CA ILE A 116 2.74 1.41 -15.66
C ILE A 116 3.74 0.31 -15.30
N LEU A 117 3.25 -0.80 -14.75
CA LEU A 117 4.08 -1.89 -14.29
C LEU A 117 4.66 -2.68 -15.48
N ASN A 118 5.97 -2.74 -15.54
CA ASN A 118 6.72 -3.67 -16.36
C ASN A 118 7.46 -4.68 -15.47
N ILE A 119 6.84 -5.84 -15.24
CA ILE A 119 7.40 -6.84 -14.32
C ILE A 119 8.74 -7.41 -14.79
N SER A 120 8.97 -7.48 -16.09
CA SER A 120 10.23 -7.99 -16.66
C SER A 120 11.39 -7.03 -16.42
N GLU A 121 11.13 -5.73 -16.44
CA GLU A 121 12.11 -4.70 -16.10
C GLU A 121 12.45 -4.73 -14.62
N VAL A 122 11.43 -4.77 -13.75
CA VAL A 122 11.65 -4.89 -12.30
C VAL A 122 12.44 -6.15 -11.94
N ALA A 123 12.13 -7.29 -12.58
CA ALA A 123 12.87 -8.53 -12.37
C ALA A 123 14.34 -8.40 -12.77
N ARG A 124 14.63 -7.72 -13.89
CA ARG A 124 15.98 -7.47 -14.39
C ARG A 124 16.78 -6.57 -13.45
N ASP A 125 16.19 -5.48 -12.97
CA ASP A 125 16.85 -4.52 -12.07
C ASP A 125 17.27 -5.16 -10.75
N ILE A 126 16.46 -6.10 -10.24
CA ILE A 126 16.73 -6.82 -8.99
C ILE A 126 17.61 -8.07 -9.20
N GLY A 127 17.72 -8.56 -10.43
CA GLY A 127 18.48 -9.78 -10.74
C GLY A 127 17.73 -11.08 -10.41
N ILE A 128 16.39 -11.08 -10.51
CA ILE A 128 15.54 -12.24 -10.23
C ILE A 128 14.80 -12.71 -11.47
N SER A 129 14.26 -13.94 -11.42
CA SER A 129 13.42 -14.45 -12.49
C SER A 129 12.06 -13.71 -12.54
N VAL A 130 11.47 -13.56 -13.73
CA VAL A 130 10.13 -12.97 -13.89
C VAL A 130 9.05 -13.73 -13.10
N PRO A 131 9.04 -15.08 -13.06
CA PRO A 131 8.12 -15.82 -12.18
C PRO A 131 8.29 -15.46 -10.69
N THR A 132 9.53 -15.29 -10.21
CA THR A 132 9.81 -14.86 -8.83
C THR A 132 9.22 -13.46 -8.58
N ALA A 133 9.47 -12.51 -9.48
CA ALA A 133 8.94 -11.16 -9.38
C ALA A 133 7.40 -11.14 -9.34
N LYS A 134 6.73 -11.95 -10.18
CA LYS A 134 5.27 -12.10 -10.15
C LYS A 134 4.76 -12.65 -8.82
N ARG A 135 5.43 -13.67 -8.27
CA ARG A 135 5.08 -14.25 -6.97
C ARG A 135 5.23 -13.22 -5.85
N TRP A 136 6.33 -12.47 -5.83
CA TRP A 136 6.57 -11.44 -4.83
C TRP A 136 5.56 -10.28 -4.94
N LEU A 137 5.23 -9.87 -6.15
CA LEU A 137 4.19 -8.87 -6.39
C LEU A 137 2.82 -9.33 -5.86
N SER A 138 2.41 -10.56 -6.17
CA SER A 138 1.15 -11.13 -5.68
C SER A 138 1.12 -11.21 -4.16
N LEU A 139 2.25 -11.51 -3.53
CA LEU A 139 2.38 -11.52 -2.09
C LEU A 139 2.21 -10.10 -1.49
N LEU A 140 2.83 -9.08 -2.10
CA LEU A 140 2.69 -7.69 -1.64
C LEU A 140 1.26 -7.17 -1.82
N GLU A 141 0.57 -7.58 -2.88
CA GLU A 141 -0.85 -7.28 -3.10
C GLU A 141 -1.73 -7.95 -2.05
N THR A 142 -1.50 -9.24 -1.76
CA THR A 142 -2.23 -10.00 -0.73
C THR A 142 -2.02 -9.42 0.67
N ALA A 143 -0.82 -8.94 0.95
CA ALA A 143 -0.49 -8.27 2.21
C ALA A 143 -0.93 -6.80 2.25
N HIS A 144 -1.71 -6.32 1.26
CA HIS A 144 -2.19 -4.95 1.14
C HIS A 144 -1.08 -3.88 1.21
N GLN A 145 0.11 -4.23 0.75
CA GLN A 145 1.24 -3.31 0.71
C GLN A 145 1.19 -2.41 -0.52
N LEU A 146 0.67 -2.94 -1.62
CA LEU A 146 0.45 -2.24 -2.87
C LEU A 146 -0.83 -2.73 -3.55
N TYR A 147 -1.29 -1.95 -4.52
CA TYR A 147 -2.48 -2.21 -5.31
C TYR A 147 -2.13 -2.08 -6.80
N LEU A 148 -2.72 -2.95 -7.62
CA LEU A 148 -2.63 -2.89 -9.06
C LEU A 148 -3.89 -2.24 -9.63
N LEU A 149 -3.74 -1.04 -10.20
CA LEU A 149 -4.81 -0.33 -10.87
C LEU A 149 -4.84 -0.73 -12.34
N TYR A 150 -5.74 -1.65 -12.69
CA TYR A 150 -5.96 -2.06 -14.07
C TYR A 150 -6.63 -0.95 -14.89
N PRO A 151 -6.24 -0.76 -16.16
CA PRO A 151 -6.81 0.27 -17.02
C PRO A 151 -8.29 -0.01 -17.29
N TYR A 152 -9.14 1.01 -17.32
CA TYR A 152 -10.55 0.83 -17.64
C TYR A 152 -10.75 0.58 -19.15
N TYR A 153 -11.30 -0.58 -19.50
CA TYR A 153 -11.71 -0.93 -20.86
C TYR A 153 -13.12 -1.50 -20.86
N ARG A 154 -13.91 -1.21 -21.90
CA ARG A 154 -15.26 -1.78 -22.10
C ARG A 154 -15.23 -3.30 -22.25
N ASN A 155 -14.14 -3.83 -22.83
CA ASN A 155 -13.88 -5.26 -22.90
C ASN A 155 -13.09 -5.71 -21.66
N ILE A 156 -13.68 -6.62 -20.89
CA ILE A 156 -13.10 -7.17 -19.66
C ILE A 156 -11.80 -7.94 -19.94
N GLY A 157 -11.74 -8.72 -21.02
CA GLY A 157 -10.53 -9.43 -21.43
C GLY A 157 -9.36 -8.49 -21.72
N LYS A 158 -9.60 -7.37 -22.40
CA LYS A 158 -8.56 -6.33 -22.60
C LYS A 158 -8.12 -5.68 -21.29
N ARG A 159 -9.00 -5.63 -20.29
CA ARG A 159 -8.72 -5.10 -18.95
C ARG A 159 -7.68 -5.94 -18.19
N ILE A 160 -7.73 -7.26 -18.37
CA ILE A 160 -6.84 -8.24 -17.72
C ILE A 160 -5.49 -8.32 -18.44
N VAL A 161 -5.47 -8.18 -19.78
CA VAL A 161 -4.26 -8.34 -20.59
C VAL A 161 -3.34 -7.11 -20.54
N LYS A 162 -3.89 -5.92 -20.32
CA LYS A 162 -3.10 -4.68 -20.31
C LYS A 162 -2.39 -4.47 -18.97
N SER A 163 -1.15 -3.99 -19.04
CA SER A 163 -0.34 -3.71 -17.86
C SER A 163 -1.03 -2.74 -16.91
N PRO A 164 -1.17 -3.10 -15.62
CA PRO A 164 -1.74 -2.21 -14.61
C PRO A 164 -0.74 -1.13 -14.21
N LYS A 165 -1.23 -0.09 -13.52
CA LYS A 165 -0.37 0.82 -12.75
C LYS A 165 -0.18 0.29 -11.33
N ILE A 166 1.00 0.50 -10.77
CA ILE A 166 1.31 0.12 -9.39
C ILE A 166 1.07 1.29 -8.45
N TYR A 167 0.41 1.07 -7.31
CA TYR A 167 0.19 2.08 -6.28
C TYR A 167 0.50 1.52 -4.89
N PHE A 168 1.24 2.27 -4.08
CA PHE A 168 1.37 1.94 -2.65
C PHE A 168 0.18 2.47 -1.87
N GLY A 169 -0.24 1.73 -0.84
CA GLY A 169 -1.37 2.11 0.01
C GLY A 169 -1.13 3.36 0.86
N ASP A 170 0.12 3.79 1.01
CA ASP A 170 0.50 4.94 1.83
C ASP A 170 1.69 5.70 1.24
N THR A 171 1.65 7.03 1.34
CA THR A 171 2.72 7.90 0.82
C THR A 171 4.00 7.87 1.64
N ALA A 172 3.94 7.62 2.96
CA ALA A 172 5.15 7.45 3.76
C ALA A 172 5.96 6.24 3.28
N ARG A 173 5.29 5.22 2.74
CA ARG A 173 5.92 4.01 2.20
C ARG A 173 6.39 4.15 0.77
N ALA A 174 5.69 4.91 -0.05
CA ALA A 174 6.20 5.31 -1.36
C ALA A 174 7.47 6.20 -1.22
N ASN A 175 7.50 7.05 -0.18
CA ASN A 175 8.58 8.00 0.11
C ASN A 175 9.57 7.49 1.16
N SER A 176 9.56 6.19 1.50
CA SER A 176 10.50 5.59 2.45
C SER A 176 11.75 5.07 1.75
N GLY A 177 12.18 5.69 0.64
CA GLY A 177 13.42 5.35 -0.07
C GLY A 177 14.70 5.64 0.72
N LEU A 178 14.68 5.40 2.04
CA LEU A 178 15.60 5.73 3.13
C LEU A 178 15.32 7.09 3.84
#